data_AF-A0A9N9T8J9-F1
#
_entry.id   AF-A0A9N9T8J9-F1
#
_cell.length_a   1.000
_cell.length_b   1.000
_cell.length_c   1.000
_cell.angle_alpha   90.00
_cell.angle_beta   90.00
_cell.angle_gamma   90.00
#
_symmetry.space_group_name_H-M   'P 1'
#
loop_
_entity.id
_entity.type
_entity.pdbx_description
1 polymer ?
#
loop_
_entity_poly.entity_id
_entity_poly.type
_entity_poly.pdbx_seq_one_letter_code
_entity_poly.pdbx_strand_id
1 'polypeptide(L)'
;MVSEYRRKIIYLHVKLYLQTFKKSGDDGVIHIWDLRKFKSNTPLAIFKHHTDPVVSVEWHNTDSAVFASAGADNQIALWDLSVEKDSESNNEEVTGVPPQLLFIHQGQNNIKELHWHPQIPGVIISTAESGFNIFRTISV
;
A
#
# COMPACT_ATOMS: atom_id res chain seq x y z
N MET A 1 11.36 -15.08 -12.09
CA MET A 1 10.85 -13.75 -12.45
C MET A 1 10.71 -12.82 -11.26
N VAL A 2 10.16 -13.26 -10.12
CA VAL A 2 10.01 -12.41 -8.90
C VAL A 2 11.35 -12.08 -8.21
N SER A 3 12.33 -12.99 -8.24
CA SER A 3 13.65 -12.79 -7.60
C SER A 3 14.57 -11.77 -8.30
N GLU A 4 14.28 -11.42 -9.55
CA GLU A 4 15.08 -10.47 -10.35
C GLU A 4 14.72 -9.01 -10.06
N TYR A 5 13.55 -8.76 -9.47
CA TYR A 5 13.11 -7.43 -9.05
C TYR A 5 13.88 -6.89 -7.84
N ARG A 6 14.38 -7.78 -6.95
CA ARG A 6 15.24 -7.39 -5.81
C ARG A 6 16.58 -6.76 -6.22
N ARG A 7 17.04 -6.93 -7.46
CA ARG A 7 18.29 -6.33 -7.96
C ARG A 7 18.08 -5.19 -8.95
N LYS A 8 16.85 -4.94 -9.38
CA LYS A 8 16.57 -3.95 -10.44
C LYS A 8 15.66 -2.81 -9.99
N ILE A 9 14.96 -2.90 -8.86
CA ILE A 9 14.28 -1.73 -8.28
C ILE A 9 15.30 -0.95 -7.44
N ILE A 10 15.79 0.15 -7.98
CA ILE A 10 16.63 1.10 -7.24
C ILE A 10 15.72 1.74 -6.19
N TYR A 11 15.97 1.40 -4.92
CA TYR A 11 15.55 2.09 -3.71
C TYR A 11 14.34 3.04 -3.86
N LEU A 12 13.14 2.55 -3.56
CA LEU A 12 12.17 3.41 -2.90
C LEU A 12 12.28 3.14 -1.40
N HIS A 13 13.38 3.62 -0.80
CA HIS A 13 13.37 3.85 0.64
C HIS A 13 12.39 5.00 0.86
N VAL A 14 11.11 4.69 1.05
CA VAL A 14 10.21 5.60 1.73
C VAL A 14 10.62 5.59 3.20
N LYS A 15 11.82 6.14 3.50
CA LYS A 15 11.93 6.89 4.74
C LYS A 15 11.08 8.10 4.48
N LEU A 16 9.99 8.22 5.22
CA LEU A 16 9.27 9.45 5.41
C LEU A 16 10.27 10.49 5.95
N TYR A 17 11.07 11.10 5.07
CA TYR A 17 11.55 12.43 5.32
C TYR A 17 10.30 13.29 5.21
N LEU A 18 9.90 13.86 6.34
CA LEU A 18 8.99 14.99 6.41
C LEU A 18 9.53 16.09 5.50
N GLN A 19 9.21 15.99 4.21
CA GLN A 19 9.38 17.06 3.25
C GLN A 19 8.25 16.91 2.24
N THR A 20 7.12 17.50 2.62
CA THR A 20 5.99 17.83 1.76
C THR A 20 6.48 18.54 0.50
N PHE A 21 6.83 17.79 -0.55
CA PHE A 21 6.67 18.27 -1.91
C PHE A 21 5.18 18.22 -2.21
N LYS A 22 4.54 19.34 -1.92
CA LYS A 22 3.12 19.61 -2.08
C LYS A 22 2.73 19.50 -3.55
N LYS A 23 2.42 18.29 -3.97
CA LYS A 23 1.38 17.98 -4.96
C LYS A 23 0.67 16.72 -4.46
N SER A 24 0.22 16.76 -3.20
CA SER A 24 -0.76 15.80 -2.70
C SER A 24 -2.02 16.07 -3.50
N GLY A 25 -2.35 15.17 -4.42
CA GLY A 25 -3.75 15.00 -4.76
C GLY A 25 -4.44 14.62 -3.44
N ASP A 26 -5.47 15.36 -3.06
CA ASP A 26 -6.34 15.01 -1.94
C ASP A 26 -7.24 13.80 -2.31
N ASP A 27 -6.81 12.95 -3.25
CA ASP A 27 -7.60 11.93 -3.94
C ASP A 27 -7.35 10.51 -3.43
N GLY A 28 -6.48 10.35 -2.41
CA GLY A 28 -6.18 9.05 -1.81
C GLY A 28 -5.46 8.07 -2.75
N VAL A 29 -4.91 8.55 -3.87
CA VAL A 29 -4.31 7.67 -4.90
C VAL A 29 -2.82 7.45 -4.64
N ILE A 30 -2.41 6.19 -4.56
CA ILE A 30 -1.01 5.79 -4.39
C ILE A 30 -0.40 5.50 -5.76
N HIS A 31 0.77 6.08 -6.02
CA HIS A 31 1.49 5.90 -7.27
C HIS A 31 2.84 5.23 -7.01
N ILE A 32 3.15 4.18 -7.75
CA ILE A 32 4.45 3.52 -7.73
C ILE A 32 5.26 3.97 -8.94
N TRP A 33 6.50 4.38 -8.70
CA TRP A 33 7.38 4.96 -9.72
C TRP A 33 8.66 4.14 -9.89
N ASP A 34 9.07 3.94 -11.14
CA ASP A 34 10.44 3.51 -11.45
C ASP A 34 11.32 4.75 -11.62
N LEU A 35 12.21 5.00 -10.66
CA LEU A 35 13.10 6.16 -10.71
C LEU A 35 14.01 6.15 -11.95
N ARG A 36 14.30 4.98 -12.52
CA ARG A 36 15.11 4.86 -13.76
C ARG A 36 14.34 5.34 -14.99
N LYS A 37 13.01 5.25 -14.94
CA LYS A 37 12.09 5.64 -16.02
C LYS A 37 11.35 6.95 -15.72
N PHE A 38 11.75 7.68 -14.67
CA PHE A 38 11.05 8.88 -14.20
C PHE A 38 10.90 9.97 -15.27
N LYS A 39 11.81 10.02 -16.26
CA LYS A 39 11.71 10.93 -17.42
C LYS A 39 10.40 10.79 -18.22
N SER A 40 9.78 9.62 -18.20
CA SER A 40 8.51 9.37 -18.88
C SER A 40 7.30 9.99 -18.17
N ASN A 41 7.48 10.47 -16.93
CA ASN A 41 6.41 10.99 -16.06
C ASN A 41 5.18 10.07 -16.00
N THR A 42 5.38 8.76 -16.19
CA THR A 42 4.34 7.73 -16.15
C THR A 42 4.62 6.81 -14.98
N PRO A 43 3.67 6.63 -14.04
CA PRO A 43 3.83 5.68 -12.93
C PRO A 43 3.85 4.25 -13.45
N LEU A 44 4.54 3.35 -12.74
CA LEU A 44 4.50 1.91 -13.01
C LEU A 44 3.15 1.30 -12.66
N ALA A 45 2.57 1.74 -11.56
CA ALA A 45 1.30 1.25 -11.06
C ALA A 45 0.58 2.36 -10.27
N ILE A 46 -0.75 2.30 -10.28
CA ILE A 46 -1.64 3.25 -9.61
C ILE A 46 -2.61 2.42 -8.76
N PHE A 47 -2.70 2.73 -7.47
CA PHE A 47 -3.58 2.06 -6.52
C PHE A 47 -4.60 3.07 -6.02
N LYS A 48 -5.87 2.81 -6.29
CA LYS A 48 -6.98 3.71 -5.98
C LYS A 48 -8.01 2.97 -5.15
N HIS A 49 -8.09 3.32 -3.88
CA HIS A 49 -9.10 2.83 -2.94
C HIS A 49 -9.42 3.87 -1.87
N HIS A 50 -8.37 4.46 -1.27
CA HIS A 50 -8.58 5.46 -0.24
C HIS A 50 -9.38 6.66 -0.79
N THR A 51 -10.32 7.14 0.03
CA THR A 51 -11.20 8.26 -0.33
C THR A 51 -10.68 9.61 0.18
N ASP A 52 -9.65 9.57 1.03
CA ASP A 52 -9.01 10.72 1.66
C ASP A 52 -7.47 10.55 1.62
N PRO A 53 -6.69 11.59 1.96
CA PRO A 53 -5.23 11.53 1.89
C PRO A 53 -4.62 10.33 2.61
N VAL A 54 -3.65 9.69 1.95
CA VAL A 54 -2.86 8.60 2.54
C VAL A 54 -1.85 9.19 3.53
N VAL A 55 -1.90 8.72 4.77
CA VAL A 55 -1.09 9.24 5.89
C VAL A 55 0.12 8.37 6.19
N SER A 56 0.08 7.08 5.87
CA SER A 56 1.18 6.15 6.12
C SER A 56 1.23 5.05 5.06
N VAL A 57 2.43 4.63 4.66
CA VAL A 57 2.67 3.54 3.69
C VAL A 57 3.91 2.78 4.10
N GLU A 58 3.84 1.45 4.15
CA GLU A 58 4.98 0.59 4.48
C GLU A 58 5.00 -0.70 3.67
N TRP A 59 6.17 -1.04 3.12
CA TRP A 59 6.42 -2.28 2.42
C TRP A 59 6.54 -3.46 3.38
N HIS A 60 6.09 -4.63 2.95
CA HIS A 60 6.29 -5.85 3.72
C HIS A 60 7.79 -6.13 3.89
N ASN A 61 8.18 -6.60 5.09
CA ASN A 61 9.58 -6.72 5.50
C ASN A 61 10.42 -7.64 4.60
N THR A 62 9.79 -8.65 4.00
CA THR A 62 10.48 -9.65 3.18
C THR A 62 9.97 -9.75 1.75
N ASP A 63 8.71 -9.41 1.53
CA ASP A 63 8.04 -9.52 0.23
C ASP A 63 7.98 -8.15 -0.45
N SER A 64 8.68 -8.03 -1.58
CA SER A 64 8.75 -6.79 -2.33
C SER A 64 7.52 -6.49 -3.17
N ALA A 65 6.58 -7.43 -3.30
CA ALA A 65 5.32 -7.21 -4.01
C ALA A 65 4.20 -6.70 -3.10
N VAL A 66 4.38 -6.80 -1.77
CA VAL A 66 3.33 -6.46 -0.81
C VAL A 66 3.64 -5.16 -0.06
N PHE A 67 2.63 -4.31 0.10
CA PHE A 67 2.71 -3.14 0.97
C PHE A 67 1.35 -2.83 1.63
N ALA A 68 1.39 -2.10 2.74
CA ALA A 68 0.20 -1.60 3.42
C ALA A 68 0.16 -0.07 3.36
N SER A 69 -1.05 0.49 3.36
CA SER A 69 -1.29 1.94 3.42
C SER A 69 -2.39 2.26 4.42
N ALA A 70 -2.31 3.42 5.09
CA ALA A 70 -3.38 3.96 5.92
C ALA A 70 -3.81 5.33 5.39
N GLY A 71 -5.11 5.58 5.40
CA GLY A 71 -5.70 6.84 4.96
C GLY A 71 -6.34 7.63 6.09
N ALA A 72 -6.53 8.91 5.85
CA ALA A 72 -7.38 9.78 6.68
C ALA A 72 -8.88 9.39 6.62
N ASP A 73 -9.22 8.47 5.72
CA ASP A 73 -10.52 7.81 5.59
C ASP A 73 -10.74 6.71 6.66
N ASN A 74 -9.83 6.60 7.64
CA ASN A 74 -9.89 5.64 8.73
C ASN A 74 -9.78 4.17 8.30
N GLN A 75 -9.17 3.92 7.15
CA GLN A 75 -8.92 2.57 6.64
C GLN A 75 -7.43 2.28 6.54
N ILE A 76 -7.08 1.00 6.73
CA ILE A 76 -5.77 0.46 6.36
C ILE A 76 -6.01 -0.55 5.23
N ALA A 77 -5.33 -0.36 4.10
CA ALA A 77 -5.43 -1.22 2.94
C ALA A 77 -4.13 -2.03 2.76
N LEU A 78 -4.26 -3.31 2.42
CA LEU A 78 -3.16 -4.20 2.06
C LEU A 78 -3.19 -4.46 0.56
N TRP A 79 -2.02 -4.37 -0.07
CA TRP A 79 -1.88 -4.40 -1.52
C TRP A 79 -0.84 -5.41 -1.99
N ASP A 80 -1.08 -6.02 -3.14
CA ASP A 80 -0.12 -6.87 -3.84
C ASP A 80 0.04 -6.45 -5.31
N LEU A 81 1.27 -6.13 -5.67
CA LEU A 81 1.70 -5.71 -7.01
C LEU A 81 1.76 -6.86 -8.02
N SER A 82 1.85 -8.10 -7.54
CA SER A 82 1.92 -9.29 -8.39
C SER A 82 0.56 -9.72 -8.92
N VAL A 83 -0.53 -9.20 -8.34
CA VAL A 83 -1.90 -9.47 -8.79
C VAL A 83 -2.20 -8.65 -10.04
N GLU A 84 -2.20 -9.33 -11.18
CA GLU A 84 -2.70 -8.78 -12.44
C GLU A 84 -4.21 -9.01 -12.55
N LYS A 85 -4.88 -8.22 -13.40
CA LYS A 85 -6.27 -8.53 -13.77
C LYS A 85 -6.25 -9.85 -14.53
N ASP A 86 -6.79 -10.91 -13.94
CA ASP A 86 -7.10 -12.14 -14.67
C ASP A 86 -8.06 -11.80 -15.82
N SER A 87 -7.60 -11.94 -17.06
CA SER A 87 -8.45 -11.67 -18.24
C SER A 87 -9.58 -12.67 -18.42
N GLU A 88 -9.55 -13.79 -17.69
CA GLU A 88 -10.40 -14.98 -17.91
C GLU A 88 -11.25 -15.37 -16.69
N SER A 89 -11.22 -14.63 -15.58
CA SER A 89 -12.01 -14.99 -14.39
C SER A 89 -13.46 -14.55 -14.55
N ASN A 90 -14.35 -15.51 -14.84
CA ASN A 90 -15.83 -15.39 -14.77
C ASN A 90 -16.39 -15.12 -13.36
N ASN A 91 -15.55 -14.74 -12.40
CA ASN A 91 -16.02 -14.33 -11.09
C ASN A 91 -16.67 -12.96 -11.24
N GLU A 92 -17.82 -12.77 -10.58
CA GLU A 92 -18.47 -11.46 -10.48
C GLU A 92 -17.43 -10.45 -9.97
N GLU A 93 -16.79 -9.71 -10.88
CA GLU A 93 -15.91 -8.59 -10.53
C GLU A 93 -16.76 -7.70 -9.62
N VAL A 94 -16.38 -7.57 -8.35
CA VAL A 94 -17.00 -6.60 -7.46
C VAL A 94 -16.65 -5.24 -8.06
N THR A 95 -17.61 -4.67 -8.79
CA THR A 95 -17.40 -3.47 -9.58
C THR A 95 -16.90 -2.36 -8.67
N GLY A 96 -15.71 -1.83 -8.96
CA GLY A 96 -15.12 -0.72 -8.20
C GLY A 96 -14.07 -1.11 -7.17
N VAL A 97 -13.77 -2.40 -6.97
CA VAL A 97 -12.64 -2.84 -6.15
C VAL A 97 -11.47 -3.23 -7.04
N PRO A 98 -10.28 -2.62 -6.88
CA PRO A 98 -9.10 -2.99 -7.66
C PRO A 98 -8.60 -4.40 -7.26
N PRO A 99 -8.19 -5.25 -8.22
CA PRO A 99 -7.78 -6.63 -7.92
C PRO A 99 -6.53 -6.72 -7.05
N GLN A 100 -5.70 -5.67 -7.01
CA GLN A 100 -4.52 -5.62 -6.17
C GLN A 100 -4.83 -5.43 -4.68
N LEU A 101 -6.06 -5.05 -4.33
CA LEU A 101 -6.47 -4.83 -2.94
C LEU A 101 -6.78 -6.17 -2.27
N LEU A 102 -5.87 -6.60 -1.38
CA LEU A 102 -5.98 -7.88 -0.69
C LEU A 102 -6.87 -7.83 0.55
N PHE A 103 -6.83 -6.72 1.28
CA PHE A 103 -7.50 -6.61 2.57
C PHE A 103 -7.73 -5.15 2.95
N ILE A 104 -8.82 -4.91 3.70
CA ILE A 104 -9.12 -3.62 4.31
C ILE A 104 -9.36 -3.86 5.81
N HIS A 105 -8.60 -3.17 6.65
CA HIS A 105 -8.83 -3.07 8.08
C HIS A 105 -9.50 -1.75 8.43
N GLN A 106 -10.50 -1.79 9.32
CA GLN A 106 -11.28 -0.64 9.76
C GLN A 106 -11.46 -0.66 11.29
N GLY A 107 -12.11 0.36 11.84
CA GLY A 107 -12.48 0.43 13.27
C GLY A 107 -11.53 1.26 14.13
N GLN A 108 -10.59 1.99 13.53
CA GLN A 108 -9.81 3.04 14.19
C GLN A 108 -10.21 4.40 13.63
N ASN A 109 -10.20 5.43 14.48
CA ASN A 109 -10.42 6.82 14.08
C ASN A 109 -9.11 7.62 14.15
N ASN A 110 -8.84 8.38 13.08
CA ASN A 110 -7.72 9.27 12.88
C ASN A 110 -6.36 8.55 13.01
N ILE A 111 -6.13 7.62 12.08
CA ILE A 111 -4.90 6.82 11.99
C ILE A 111 -3.69 7.73 11.73
N LYS A 112 -2.56 7.42 12.36
CA LYS A 112 -1.30 8.19 12.25
C LYS A 112 -0.23 7.39 11.52
N GLU A 113 0.03 6.17 11.98
CA GLU A 113 1.12 5.35 11.47
C GLU A 113 0.70 3.87 11.43
N LEU A 114 1.32 3.13 10.51
CA LEU A 114 1.24 1.67 10.44
C LEU A 114 2.66 1.11 10.33
N HIS A 115 2.88 -0.08 10.89
CA HIS A 115 4.15 -0.79 10.82
C HIS A 115 3.94 -2.30 10.71
N TRP A 116 4.75 -2.97 9.89
CA TRP A 116 4.84 -4.42 9.87
C TRP A 116 5.65 -4.91 11.07
N HIS A 117 5.14 -5.92 11.78
CA HIS A 117 5.89 -6.51 12.89
C HIS A 117 7.17 -7.19 12.35
N PRO A 118 8.36 -6.86 12.87
CA PRO A 118 9.63 -7.33 12.31
C PRO A 118 9.88 -8.83 12.47
N GLN A 119 9.27 -9.45 13.49
CA GLN A 119 9.50 -10.86 13.83
C GLN A 119 8.31 -11.78 13.57
N ILE A 120 7.12 -11.22 13.30
CA ILE A 120 5.89 -12.01 13.17
C ILE A 120 5.27 -11.67 11.82
N PRO A 121 5.51 -12.50 10.79
CA PRO A 121 4.99 -12.27 9.45
C PRO A 121 3.46 -12.13 9.44
N GLY A 122 2.99 -11.19 8.61
CA GLY A 122 1.57 -10.89 8.43
C GLY A 122 0.94 -10.04 9.54
N VAL A 123 1.69 -9.65 10.59
CA VAL A 123 1.17 -8.77 11.66
C VAL A 123 1.46 -7.30 11.34
N ILE A 124 0.43 -6.47 11.44
CA ILE A 124 0.50 -5.02 11.33
C ILE A 124 0.12 -4.41 12.68
N ILE A 125 0.86 -3.37 13.08
CA ILE A 125 0.56 -2.50 14.22
C ILE A 125 0.20 -1.14 13.66
N SER A 126 -0.89 -0.54 14.14
CA SER A 126 -1.30 0.81 13.72
C SER A 126 -1.62 1.69 14.92
N THR A 127 -1.23 2.96 14.85
CA THR A 127 -1.52 3.98 15.87
C THR A 127 -2.57 4.95 15.33
N ALA A 128 -3.45 5.42 16.21
CA ALA A 128 -4.55 6.31 15.88
C ALA A 128 -4.94 7.15 17.12
N GLU A 129 -5.75 8.18 16.93
CA GLU A 129 -6.33 8.93 18.06
C GLU A 129 -7.21 8.03 18.95
N SER A 130 -7.93 7.09 18.33
CA SER A 130 -8.73 6.08 19.03
C SER A 130 -7.91 5.01 19.79
N GLY A 131 -6.58 5.02 19.72
CA GLY A 131 -5.70 4.01 20.32
C GLY A 131 -4.83 3.30 19.29
N PHE A 132 -4.46 2.06 19.55
CA PHE A 132 -3.67 1.25 18.61
C PHE A 132 -4.33 -0.11 18.37
N ASN A 133 -4.11 -0.64 17.16
CA ASN A 133 -4.52 -2.00 16.82
C ASN A 133 -3.29 -2.85 16.52
N ILE A 134 -3.41 -4.15 16.79
CA ILE A 134 -2.48 -5.18 16.35
C ILE A 134 -3.33 -6.26 15.71
N PHE A 135 -3.14 -6.49 14.41
CA PHE A 135 -3.93 -7.46 13.66
C PHE A 135 -3.05 -8.24 12.69
N ARG A 136 -3.50 -9.45 12.33
CA ARG A 136 -2.82 -10.32 11.38
C ARG A 136 -3.71 -10.56 10.18
N THR A 137 -3.18 -10.40 8.99
CA THR A 137 -3.90 -10.73 7.74
C THR A 137 -3.60 -12.16 7.32
N ILE A 138 -4.60 -12.88 6.78
CA ILE A 138 -4.39 -14.23 6.24
C ILE A 138 -3.69 -14.24 4.87
N SER A 139 -3.68 -13.09 4.20
CA SER A 139 -3.22 -12.92 2.82
C SER A 139 -1.70 -12.76 2.67
N VAL A 140 -0.93 -12.86 3.77
CA VAL A 140 0.55 -12.77 3.82
C VAL A 140 1.16 -13.54 4.99
#